data_AF-A0A7S2SUD3-F1
#
_entry.id   AF-A0A7S2SUD3-F1
#
_cell.length_a   1.000
_cell.length_b   1.000
_cell.length_c   1.000
_cell.angle_alpha   90.00
_cell.angle_beta   90.00
_cell.angle_gamma   90.00
#
_symmetry.space_group_name_H-M   'P 1'
#
loop_
_entity.id
_entity.type
_entity.pdbx_description
1 polymer ?
#
loop_
_entity_poly.entity_id
_entity_poly.type
_entity_poly.pdbx_seq_one_letter_code
_entity_poly.pdbx_strand_id
1 'polypeptide(L)'
;FHSRLKFNHRGLLAMANPNVVDSNSSQFFLTLDNTEWLQGKHTIFGKVTGQTVFNLLRMGTVETDKDDCPVDPPRLKTVEVLNNPFDDITPRHDAPHMLAKKKQLTKEEVAEAEAKKRKKARKKVNDRTLLSFGDEESLGDLAGDASIQGGMRSMHDVVGASGGRVSQ
;
A
#
# COMPACT_ATOMS: atom_id res chain seq x y z
N PHE A 1 -30.65 -14.85 18.37
CA PHE A 1 -29.66 -14.60 19.44
C PHE A 1 -28.89 -15.87 19.76
N HIS A 2 -27.67 -15.75 20.31
CA HIS A 2 -26.83 -16.90 20.67
C HIS A 2 -26.52 -16.92 22.17
N SER A 3 -26.69 -18.06 22.82
CA SER A 3 -26.53 -18.19 24.29
C SER A 3 -25.10 -17.90 24.78
N ARG A 4 -24.11 -18.11 23.91
CA ARG A 4 -22.69 -17.90 24.19
C ARG A 4 -22.22 -16.46 24.00
N LEU A 5 -22.98 -15.63 23.28
CA LEU A 5 -22.63 -14.23 23.03
C LEU A 5 -23.36 -13.35 24.04
N LYS A 6 -22.59 -12.74 24.94
CA LYS A 6 -23.10 -11.91 26.02
C LYS A 6 -22.35 -10.60 26.09
N PHE A 7 -23.07 -9.53 26.45
CA PHE A 7 -22.49 -8.21 26.70
C PHE A 7 -21.82 -8.14 28.08
N ASN A 8 -20.77 -8.92 28.33
CA ASN A 8 -20.11 -9.02 29.64
C ASN A 8 -18.77 -8.27 29.73
N HIS A 9 -18.26 -7.76 28.60
CA HIS A 9 -16.96 -7.11 28.50
C HIS A 9 -17.01 -5.95 27.50
N ARG A 10 -16.03 -5.05 27.63
CA ARG A 10 -15.74 -4.01 26.64
C ARG A 10 -15.17 -4.56 25.34
N GLY A 11 -15.31 -3.78 24.28
CA GLY A 11 -14.79 -4.10 22.95
C GLY A 11 -15.65 -5.08 22.17
N LEU A 12 -16.91 -5.26 22.53
CA LEU A 12 -17.86 -6.04 21.73
C LEU A 12 -18.46 -5.15 20.64
N LEU A 13 -18.60 -5.70 19.45
CA LEU A 13 -19.19 -5.05 18.28
C LEU A 13 -20.59 -5.61 18.02
N ALA A 14 -21.58 -4.73 18.04
CA ALA A 14 -22.98 -5.12 17.94
C ALA A 14 -23.80 -4.16 17.04
N MET A 15 -24.90 -4.68 16.51
CA MET A 15 -25.81 -3.95 15.63
C MET A 15 -26.65 -2.96 16.44
N ALA A 16 -26.67 -1.71 16.02
CA ALA A 16 -27.61 -0.73 16.54
C ALA A 16 -28.99 -0.98 15.92
N ASN A 17 -30.02 -0.94 16.75
CA ASN A 17 -31.41 -1.04 16.32
C ASN A 17 -32.30 -0.18 17.23
N PRO A 18 -33.48 0.24 16.76
CA PRO A 18 -34.46 0.97 17.56
C PRO A 18 -35.20 0.08 18.58
N ASN A 19 -34.65 -1.07 18.98
CA ASN A 19 -35.29 -2.10 19.81
C ASN A 19 -36.54 -2.74 19.17
N VAL A 20 -36.69 -2.64 17.85
CA VAL A 20 -37.73 -3.35 17.09
C VAL A 20 -37.11 -4.62 16.51
N VAL A 21 -37.82 -5.75 16.61
CA VAL A 21 -37.36 -7.04 16.07
C VAL A 21 -37.16 -6.92 14.56
N ASP A 22 -36.09 -7.55 14.05
CA ASP A 22 -35.72 -7.59 12.62
C ASP A 22 -35.51 -6.21 11.94
N SER A 23 -35.20 -5.17 12.71
CA SER A 23 -34.93 -3.81 12.22
C SER A 23 -33.43 -3.44 12.15
N ASN A 24 -32.55 -4.44 12.04
CA ASN A 24 -31.11 -4.20 11.99
C ASN A 24 -30.71 -3.57 10.63
N SER A 25 -29.97 -2.46 10.67
CA SER A 25 -29.50 -1.73 9.48
C SER A 25 -27.98 -1.87 9.33
N SER A 26 -27.27 -0.83 8.88
CA SER A 26 -25.80 -0.78 8.81
C SER A 26 -25.14 -0.07 10.00
N GLN A 27 -25.94 0.48 10.91
CA GLN A 27 -25.43 1.16 12.11
C GLN A 27 -24.98 0.12 13.15
N PHE A 28 -23.84 0.38 13.77
CA PHE A 28 -23.25 -0.48 14.79
C PHE A 28 -22.69 0.36 15.92
N PHE A 29 -22.46 -0.27 17.07
CA PHE A 29 -21.80 0.34 18.21
C PHE A 29 -20.76 -0.60 18.82
N LEU A 30 -19.85 -0.02 19.59
CA LEU A 30 -18.82 -0.72 20.34
C LEU A 30 -19.08 -0.53 21.82
N THR A 31 -18.96 -1.60 22.62
CA THR A 31 -19.13 -1.49 24.07
C THR A 31 -17.88 -0.93 24.73
N LEU A 32 -18.05 0.09 25.58
CA LEU A 32 -16.98 0.63 26.41
C LEU A 32 -16.87 -0.08 27.77
N ASP A 33 -17.95 -0.70 28.23
CA ASP A 33 -18.02 -1.46 29.48
C ASP A 33 -19.02 -2.65 29.38
N ASN A 34 -19.24 -3.37 30.48
CA ASN A 34 -20.28 -4.38 30.64
C ASN A 34 -21.69 -3.73 30.49
N THR A 35 -22.52 -4.27 29.59
CA THR A 35 -23.81 -3.68 29.22
C THR A 35 -24.92 -4.72 29.14
N GLU A 36 -25.22 -5.36 30.28
CA GLU A 36 -26.16 -6.48 30.37
C GLU A 36 -27.59 -6.13 29.91
N TRP A 37 -28.01 -4.87 29.99
CA TRP A 37 -29.34 -4.40 29.57
C TRP A 37 -29.56 -4.41 28.04
N LEU A 38 -28.48 -4.56 27.26
CA LEU A 38 -28.52 -4.70 25.80
C LEU A 38 -28.69 -6.16 25.37
N GLN A 39 -28.60 -7.11 26.32
CA GLN A 39 -28.71 -8.54 26.06
C GLN A 39 -30.08 -8.90 25.49
N GLY A 40 -30.09 -9.67 24.40
CA GLY A 40 -31.33 -10.10 23.74
C GLY A 40 -32.05 -9.01 22.95
N LYS A 41 -31.47 -7.81 22.84
CA LYS A 41 -31.98 -6.70 22.03
C LYS A 41 -31.10 -6.43 20.81
N HIS A 42 -29.78 -6.45 21.01
CA HIS A 42 -28.80 -6.18 19.96
C HIS A 42 -28.03 -7.44 19.57
N THR A 43 -27.75 -7.59 18.28
CA THR A 43 -26.99 -8.73 17.75
C THR A 43 -25.50 -8.44 17.84
N ILE A 44 -24.76 -9.29 18.58
CA ILE A 44 -23.29 -9.26 18.64
C ILE A 44 -22.75 -10.02 17.43
N PHE A 45 -21.85 -9.41 16.67
CA PHE A 45 -21.25 -10.02 15.48
C PHE A 45 -19.72 -9.94 15.45
N GLY A 46 -19.08 -9.26 16.40
CA GLY A 46 -17.63 -9.18 16.47
C GLY A 46 -17.08 -8.73 17.81
N LYS A 47 -15.76 -8.72 17.91
CA LYS A 47 -15.01 -8.23 19.07
C LYS A 47 -13.72 -7.56 18.59
N VAL A 48 -13.36 -6.46 19.23
CA VAL A 48 -12.09 -5.76 19.04
C VAL A 48 -10.93 -6.59 19.61
N THR A 49 -9.86 -6.73 18.85
CA THR A 49 -8.68 -7.48 19.27
C THR A 49 -7.97 -6.79 20.43
N GLY A 50 -7.48 -7.56 21.40
CA GLY A 50 -6.89 -7.00 22.64
C GLY A 50 -5.81 -5.93 22.41
N GLN A 51 -4.99 -6.09 21.36
CA GLN A 51 -3.96 -5.12 21.00
C GLN A 51 -4.52 -3.77 20.55
N THR A 52 -5.74 -3.70 20.01
CA THR A 52 -6.35 -2.46 19.50
C THR A 52 -7.45 -1.90 20.41
N VAL A 53 -7.75 -2.57 21.53
CA VAL A 53 -8.77 -2.14 22.51
C VAL A 53 -8.47 -0.75 23.08
N PHE A 54 -7.20 -0.39 23.28
CA PHE A 54 -6.85 0.93 23.80
C PHE A 54 -7.30 2.09 22.89
N ASN A 55 -7.33 1.89 21.56
CA ASN A 55 -7.84 2.87 20.61
C ASN A 55 -9.34 3.11 20.82
N LEU A 56 -10.09 2.03 21.13
CA LEU A 56 -11.51 2.14 21.46
C LEU A 56 -11.72 2.95 22.74
N LEU A 57 -10.94 2.69 23.79
CA LEU A 57 -11.06 3.45 25.04
C LEU A 57 -10.78 4.93 24.82
N ARG A 58 -9.78 5.25 23.98
CA ARG A 58 -9.47 6.63 23.61
C ARG A 58 -10.61 7.32 22.85
N MET A 59 -11.40 6.59 22.06
CA MET A 59 -12.60 7.15 21.43
C MET A 59 -13.69 7.47 22.46
N GLY A 60 -13.78 6.70 23.55
CA GLY A 60 -14.72 6.95 24.64
C GLY A 60 -14.36 8.13 25.56
N THR A 61 -13.16 8.72 25.41
CA THR A 61 -12.71 9.87 26.20
C THR A 61 -12.77 11.19 25.43
N VAL A 62 -13.37 11.20 24.23
CA VAL A 62 -13.50 12.41 23.40
C VAL A 62 -14.55 13.33 24.02
N GLU A 63 -14.33 14.65 23.93
CA GLU A 63 -15.28 15.66 24.42
C GLU A 63 -16.60 15.59 23.64
N THR A 64 -17.72 15.53 24.36
CA THR A 64 -19.08 15.46 23.80
C THR A 64 -19.90 16.69 24.17
N ASP A 65 -20.86 17.03 23.31
CA ASP A 65 -21.87 18.06 23.55
C ASP A 65 -23.06 17.50 24.36
N LYS A 66 -24.07 18.32 24.62
CA LYS A 66 -25.29 18.01 25.39
C LYS A 66 -26.08 16.82 24.84
N ASP A 67 -25.99 16.55 23.54
CA ASP A 67 -26.66 15.44 22.85
C ASP A 67 -25.75 14.20 22.69
N ASP A 68 -24.70 14.09 23.51
CA ASP A 68 -23.70 12.99 23.47
C ASP A 68 -22.98 12.87 22.11
N CYS A 69 -22.98 13.96 21.35
CA CYS A 69 -22.33 14.06 20.06
C CYS A 69 -20.89 14.57 20.26
N PRO A 70 -19.86 13.86 19.77
CA PRO A 70 -18.48 14.32 19.90
C PRO A 70 -18.25 15.66 19.18
N VAL A 71 -17.55 16.59 19.84
CA VAL A 71 -17.21 17.91 19.28
C VAL A 71 -16.36 17.74 18.02
N ASP A 72 -15.38 16.83 18.05
CA ASP A 72 -14.63 16.37 16.87
C ASP A 72 -14.89 14.88 16.63
N PRO A 73 -15.81 14.51 15.73
CA PRO A 73 -16.25 13.14 15.56
C PRO A 73 -15.18 12.28 14.88
N PRO A 74 -14.79 11.13 15.48
CA PRO A 74 -13.84 10.21 14.86
C PRO A 74 -14.42 9.63 13.56
N ARG A 75 -13.60 9.62 12.51
CA ARG A 75 -13.98 9.15 11.17
C ARG A 75 -13.20 7.91 10.74
N LEU A 76 -13.90 6.96 10.14
CA LEU A 76 -13.27 5.83 9.46
C LEU A 76 -12.61 6.30 8.16
N LYS A 77 -11.28 6.19 8.09
CA LYS A 77 -10.51 6.60 6.91
C LYS A 77 -10.52 5.51 5.84
N THR A 78 -10.19 4.28 6.24
CA THR A 78 -10.07 3.11 5.38
C THR A 78 -10.55 1.88 6.14
N VAL A 79 -11.00 0.87 5.39
CA VAL A 79 -11.43 -0.43 5.93
C VAL A 79 -10.79 -1.50 5.08
N GLU A 80 -10.14 -2.46 5.73
CA GLU A 80 -9.49 -3.60 5.07
C GLU A 80 -10.03 -4.90 5.67
N VAL A 81 -10.43 -5.83 4.80
CA VAL A 81 -10.88 -7.16 5.20
C VAL A 81 -9.68 -8.10 5.11
N LEU A 82 -9.14 -8.49 6.27
CA LEU A 82 -7.95 -9.33 6.35
C LEU A 82 -8.23 -10.79 5.98
N ASN A 83 -9.37 -11.30 6.42
CA ASN A 83 -9.83 -12.66 6.18
C ASN A 83 -11.32 -12.63 5.88
N ASN A 84 -11.70 -12.98 4.65
CA ASN A 84 -13.09 -13.09 4.23
C ASN A 84 -13.49 -14.58 4.19
N PRO A 85 -14.36 -15.05 5.10
CA PRO A 85 -14.79 -16.46 5.12
C PRO A 85 -15.89 -16.77 4.10
N PHE A 86 -16.37 -15.77 3.35
CA PHE A 86 -17.46 -15.93 2.38
C PHE A 86 -16.95 -15.66 0.96
N ASP A 87 -16.89 -16.72 0.15
CA ASP A 87 -16.38 -16.65 -1.22
C ASP A 87 -17.41 -16.10 -2.22
N ASP A 88 -18.69 -16.10 -1.83
CA ASP A 88 -19.84 -15.70 -2.65
C ASP A 88 -20.23 -14.22 -2.47
N ILE A 89 -19.65 -13.51 -1.50
CA ILE A 89 -19.92 -12.09 -1.28
C ILE A 89 -19.23 -11.27 -2.36
N THR A 90 -20.00 -10.83 -3.35
CA THR A 90 -19.59 -9.80 -4.29
C THR A 90 -20.08 -8.43 -3.82
N PRO A 91 -19.21 -7.41 -3.70
CA PRO A 91 -19.67 -6.07 -3.35
C PRO A 91 -20.63 -5.55 -4.44
N ARG A 92 -21.81 -5.08 -4.03
CA ARG A 92 -22.77 -4.46 -4.95
C ARG A 92 -22.11 -3.24 -5.62
N HIS A 93 -22.27 -3.15 -6.94
CA HIS A 93 -21.60 -2.25 -7.85
C HIS A 93 -21.97 -0.75 -7.68
N ASP A 94 -21.70 -0.17 -6.51
CA ASP A 94 -21.65 1.29 -6.28
C ASP A 94 -20.30 1.71 -5.68
N ALA A 95 -19.21 1.06 -6.10
CA ALA A 95 -17.84 1.42 -5.72
C ALA A 95 -16.99 2.11 -6.82
N PRO A 96 -17.52 2.86 -7.83
CA PRO A 96 -16.65 3.57 -8.77
C PRO A 96 -15.77 4.62 -8.06
N HIS A 97 -16.22 5.20 -6.95
CA HIS A 97 -15.38 6.10 -6.12
C HIS A 97 -14.22 5.36 -5.43
N MET A 98 -14.40 4.12 -4.95
CA MET A 98 -13.35 3.38 -4.24
C MET A 98 -12.35 2.74 -5.20
N LEU A 99 -12.82 2.21 -6.34
CA LEU A 99 -11.96 1.65 -7.40
C LEU A 99 -11.19 2.74 -8.16
N ALA A 100 -11.80 3.89 -8.45
CA ALA A 100 -11.10 5.01 -9.08
C ALA A 100 -10.03 5.59 -8.15
N LYS A 101 -10.35 5.74 -6.84
CA LYS A 101 -9.39 6.22 -5.85
C LYS A 101 -8.23 5.23 -5.66
N LYS A 102 -8.51 3.92 -5.59
CA LYS A 102 -7.46 2.88 -5.54
C LYS A 102 -6.59 2.88 -6.81
N LYS A 103 -7.19 3.02 -7.99
CA LYS A 103 -6.46 3.07 -9.27
C LYS A 103 -5.62 4.35 -9.43
N GLN A 104 -6.10 5.49 -8.93
CA GLN A 104 -5.35 6.76 -8.90
C GLN A 104 -4.19 6.71 -7.90
N LEU A 105 -4.43 6.26 -6.67
CA LEU A 105 -3.38 6.08 -5.63
C LEU A 105 -2.25 5.16 -6.12
N THR A 106 -2.58 4.01 -6.71
CA THR A 106 -1.55 3.09 -7.26
C THR A 106 -0.79 3.69 -8.45
N LYS A 107 -1.38 4.59 -9.23
CA LYS A 107 -0.72 5.22 -10.39
C LYS A 107 0.22 6.34 -9.95
N GLU A 108 -0.17 7.11 -8.94
CA GLU A 108 0.65 8.19 -8.37
C GLU A 108 1.83 7.66 -7.57
N GLU A 109 1.64 6.61 -6.75
CA GLU A 109 2.72 5.97 -5.99
C GLU A 109 3.75 5.31 -6.92
N VAL A 110 3.30 4.66 -7.99
CA VAL A 110 4.19 4.06 -9.00
C VAL A 110 4.91 5.15 -9.80
N ALA A 111 4.23 6.25 -10.18
CA ALA A 111 4.84 7.36 -10.89
C ALA A 111 5.87 8.10 -10.03
N GLU A 112 5.61 8.28 -8.72
CA GLU A 112 6.55 8.91 -7.80
C GLU A 112 7.76 8.02 -7.53
N ALA A 113 7.55 6.70 -7.41
CA ALA A 113 8.64 5.72 -7.30
C ALA A 113 9.51 5.68 -8.58
N GLU A 114 8.90 5.76 -9.77
CA GLU A 114 9.62 5.80 -11.04
C GLU A 114 10.37 7.13 -11.23
N ALA A 115 9.76 8.26 -10.86
CA ALA A 115 10.40 9.58 -10.89
C ALA A 115 11.59 9.67 -9.93
N LYS A 116 11.48 9.11 -8.71
CA LYS A 116 12.59 9.02 -7.74
C LYS A 116 13.73 8.13 -8.26
N LYS A 117 13.43 7.02 -8.95
CA LYS A 117 14.44 6.17 -9.61
C LYS A 117 15.16 6.90 -10.75
N ARG A 118 14.42 7.60 -11.63
CA ARG A 118 14.98 8.39 -12.74
C ARG A 118 15.87 9.54 -12.27
N LYS A 119 15.53 10.23 -11.17
CA LYS A 119 16.36 11.28 -10.55
C LYS A 119 17.65 10.73 -9.95
N LYS A 120 17.60 9.58 -9.27
CA LYS A 120 18.81 8.90 -8.75
C LYS A 120 19.74 8.43 -9.87
N ALA A 121 19.19 7.93 -10.98
CA ALA A 121 19.96 7.56 -12.17
C ALA A 121 20.62 8.78 -12.84
N ARG A 122 19.90 9.89 -13.00
CA ARG A 122 20.46 11.15 -13.54
C ARG A 122 21.57 11.73 -12.66
N LYS A 123 21.41 11.71 -11.33
CA LYS A 123 22.44 12.19 -10.40
C LYS A 123 23.73 11.35 -10.48
N LYS A 124 23.61 10.04 -10.72
CA LYS A 124 24.74 9.12 -10.92
C LYS A 124 25.48 9.33 -12.25
N VAL A 125 24.79 9.83 -13.28
CA VAL A 125 25.40 10.13 -14.60
C VAL A 125 26.06 11.51 -14.64
N ASN A 126 25.53 12.48 -13.89
CA ASN A 126 26.11 13.83 -13.78
C ASN A 126 27.43 13.85 -12.97
N ASP A 127 27.79 12.75 -12.30
CA ASP A 127 29.04 12.56 -11.57
C ASP A 127 30.12 11.88 -12.43
N ARG A 128 29.97 11.92 -13.76
CA ARG A 128 30.97 11.41 -14.72
C ARG A 128 31.67 12.51 -15.52
N THR A 129 31.22 13.76 -15.38
CA THR A 129 31.82 14.96 -16.00
C THR A 129 32.87 15.63 -15.11
N LEU A 130 33.18 15.09 -13.93
CA LEU A 130 34.26 15.56 -13.06
C LEU A 130 35.58 14.77 -13.21
N LEU A 131 35.67 13.83 -14.15
CA LEU A 131 36.89 13.05 -14.44
C LEU A 131 37.48 13.37 -15.83
N SER A 132 37.32 14.60 -16.32
CA SER A 132 37.89 15.06 -17.58
C SER A 132 38.50 16.46 -17.47
N PHE A 133 39.54 16.57 -16.64
CA PHE A 133 40.62 17.55 -16.77
C PHE A 133 41.89 16.70 -16.58
N GLY A 134 42.80 16.52 -17.52
CA GLY A 134 43.39 17.53 -18.39
C GLY A 134 44.79 17.80 -17.85
N ASP A 135 45.73 16.88 -18.08
CA ASP A 135 47.16 17.14 -17.90
C ASP A 135 48.03 16.19 -18.75
N GLU A 136 49.14 16.78 -19.18
CA GLU A 136 50.38 16.22 -19.72
C GLU A 136 50.54 16.05 -21.25
N GLU A 137 51.22 17.06 -21.82
CA GLU A 137 51.96 17.03 -23.07
C GLU A 137 52.96 15.87 -23.12
N SER A 138 53.03 15.16 -24.25
CA SER A 138 54.30 14.62 -24.75
C SER A 138 54.22 14.31 -26.25
N LEU A 139 54.82 15.21 -27.02
CA LEU A 139 55.66 14.97 -28.22
C LEU A 139 55.06 14.29 -29.46
N GLY A 140 55.15 15.01 -30.60
CA GLY A 140 55.73 14.45 -31.83
C GLY A 140 54.85 14.53 -33.09
N ASP A 141 55.28 15.37 -34.04
CA ASP A 141 54.87 15.44 -35.46
C ASP A 141 54.63 14.08 -36.15
N LEU A 142 53.63 14.01 -37.05
CA LEU A 142 53.79 13.78 -38.50
C LEU A 142 52.43 13.53 -39.21
N ALA A 143 52.34 14.03 -40.44
CA ALA A 143 51.20 14.06 -41.35
C ALA A 143 50.62 12.69 -41.79
N GLY A 144 49.35 12.66 -42.22
CA GLY A 144 48.80 11.54 -43.00
C GLY A 144 47.27 11.49 -43.12
N ASP A 145 46.80 11.45 -44.36
CA ASP A 145 45.42 11.39 -44.89
C ASP A 145 44.69 10.04 -44.65
N ALA A 146 43.38 10.05 -44.93
CA ALA A 146 42.52 8.94 -45.34
C ALA A 146 41.55 8.27 -44.34
N SER A 147 40.30 8.27 -44.81
CA SER A 147 39.11 7.51 -44.42
C SER A 147 39.31 6.04 -44.02
N ILE A 148 38.66 5.59 -42.94
CA ILE A 148 38.23 4.18 -42.78
C ILE A 148 36.81 4.13 -42.20
N GLN A 149 35.91 3.65 -43.04
CA GLN A 149 34.56 3.21 -42.78
C GLN A 149 34.61 1.79 -42.19
N GLY A 150 33.99 1.54 -41.04
CA GLY A 150 34.00 0.20 -40.43
C GLY A 150 33.03 0.06 -39.27
N GLY A 151 31.85 -0.49 -39.56
CA GLY A 151 30.75 -0.67 -38.61
C GLY A 151 31.06 -1.61 -37.43
N MET A 152 30.32 -1.37 -36.35
CA MET A 152 30.28 -2.15 -35.11
C MET A 152 30.05 -3.64 -35.38
N ARG A 153 30.89 -4.51 -34.81
CA ARG A 153 30.65 -5.96 -34.73
C ARG A 153 30.20 -6.35 -33.32
N SER A 154 29.11 -7.11 -33.28
CA SER A 154 28.42 -7.61 -32.09
C SER A 154 29.19 -8.75 -31.40
N MET A 155 29.03 -8.86 -30.09
CA MET A 155 29.78 -9.71 -29.16
C MET A 155 29.51 -11.23 -29.30
N HIS A 156 28.77 -11.66 -30.34
CA HIS A 156 28.22 -13.01 -30.44
C HIS A 156 28.88 -13.90 -31.52
N ASP A 157 30.04 -13.49 -32.06
CA ASP A 157 30.80 -14.26 -33.07
C ASP A 157 32.17 -14.74 -32.53
N VAL A 158 32.30 -14.88 -31.21
CA VAL A 158 33.44 -15.51 -30.53
C VAL A 158 33.01 -16.85 -29.96
N VAL A 159 32.68 -17.80 -30.84
CA VAL A 159 32.63 -19.24 -30.48
C VAL A 159 33.08 -20.06 -31.68
N GLY A 160 34.32 -20.57 -31.62
CA GLY A 160 34.81 -21.53 -32.62
C GLY A 160 36.32 -21.62 -32.74
N ALA A 161 37.06 -21.65 -31.63
CA ALA A 161 38.49 -21.97 -31.64
C ALA A 161 38.70 -23.45 -31.23
N SER A 162 39.14 -24.30 -32.16
CA SER A 162 39.86 -25.54 -31.81
C SER A 162 40.65 -26.14 -32.99
N GLY A 163 41.99 -26.12 -32.85
CA GLY A 163 42.99 -27.00 -33.50
C GLY A 163 43.28 -26.75 -35.00
N GLY A 164 44.50 -26.77 -35.52
CA GLY A 164 45.82 -27.21 -35.05
C GLY A 164 46.81 -27.05 -36.21
N ARG A 165 48.10 -27.23 -35.91
CA ARG A 165 49.32 -26.80 -36.63
C ARG A 165 49.63 -27.47 -37.99
N VAL A 166 50.19 -26.67 -38.91
CA VAL A 166 51.50 -26.77 -39.64
C VAL A 166 51.98 -28.10 -40.28
N SER A 167 52.36 -28.01 -41.57
CA SER A 167 53.26 -28.86 -42.43
C SER A 167 52.78 -30.28 -42.80
N GLN A 168 52.94 -30.80 -44.02
CA GLN A 168 53.66 -30.41 -45.25
C GLN A 168 52.71 -30.16 -46.43
#